data_AF-A0A1Y6MH22-F1
#
_entry.id   AF-A0A1Y6MH22-F1
#
_cell.length_a   1.000
_cell.length_b   1.000
_cell.length_c   1.000
_cell.angle_alpha   90.00
_cell.angle_beta   90.00
_cell.angle_gamma   90.00
#
_symmetry.space_group_name_H-M   'P 1'
#
loop_
_entity.id
_entity.type
_entity.pdbx_description
1 polymer ?
#
loop_
_entity_poly.entity_id
_entity_poly.type
_entity_poly.pdbx_seq_one_letter_code
_entity_poly.pdbx_strand_id
1 'polypeptide(L)'
;MTKLTADIQANKALFVTETQATRVVWSLRNEEGDWLSVASSEFEDSEVMPFWSSEADAKVQCADEWAEFQPSELPLDIFLEDWMLTLVEDGVLVGLNWNESLEGVELEPSEVAKLYL
;
A
#
# COMPACT_ATOMS: atom_id res chain seq x y z
N MET A 1 -12.28 -8.88 10.77
CA MET A 1 -11.89 -9.95 9.85
C MET A 1 -11.47 -9.28 8.57
N THR A 2 -10.29 -9.61 8.05
CA THR A 2 -9.82 -9.07 6.78
C THR A 2 -10.78 -9.46 5.66
N LYS A 3 -10.94 -8.56 4.68
CA LYS A 3 -11.64 -8.87 3.42
C LYS A 3 -10.66 -9.36 2.34
N LEU A 4 -9.35 -9.29 2.63
CA LEU A 4 -8.31 -9.71 1.72
C LEU A 4 -8.27 -11.23 1.63
N THR A 5 -8.08 -11.71 0.41
CA THR A 5 -8.05 -13.15 0.11
C THR A 5 -6.79 -13.51 -0.68
N ALA A 6 -6.67 -14.77 -1.10
CA ALA A 6 -5.62 -15.18 -2.05
C ALA A 6 -5.86 -14.64 -3.48
N ASP A 7 -7.03 -14.05 -3.77
CA ASP A 7 -7.31 -13.41 -5.06
C ASP A 7 -6.76 -11.98 -5.08
N ILE A 8 -5.51 -11.85 -5.55
CA ILE A 8 -4.77 -10.59 -5.65
C ILE A 8 -5.51 -9.56 -6.53
N GLN A 9 -6.19 -9.98 -7.59
CA GLN A 9 -6.93 -9.06 -8.47
C GLN A 9 -8.20 -8.54 -7.79
N ALA A 10 -8.89 -9.40 -7.03
CA ALA A 10 -10.02 -8.97 -6.20
C ALA A 10 -9.57 -8.01 -5.10
N ASN A 11 -8.44 -8.26 -4.45
CA ASN A 11 -7.87 -7.38 -3.42
C ASN A 11 -7.51 -5.99 -3.99
N LYS A 12 -6.94 -5.94 -5.20
CA LYS A 12 -6.68 -4.70 -5.95
C LYS A 12 -7.98 -3.92 -6.22
N ALA A 13 -9.02 -4.60 -6.74
CA ALA A 13 -10.29 -3.95 -7.00
C ALA A 13 -10.97 -3.45 -5.72
N LEU A 14 -10.84 -4.21 -4.63
CA LEU A 14 -11.30 -3.82 -3.31
C LEU A 14 -10.57 -2.57 -2.81
N PHE A 15 -9.25 -2.47 -3.01
CA PHE A 15 -8.46 -1.31 -2.61
C PHE A 15 -9.08 -0.03 -3.16
N VAL A 16 -9.24 0.03 -4.49
CA VAL A 16 -9.77 1.20 -5.18
C VAL A 16 -11.20 1.51 -4.72
N THR A 17 -12.04 0.49 -4.57
CA THR A 17 -13.44 0.67 -4.16
C THR A 17 -13.54 1.25 -2.76
N GLU A 18 -12.75 0.73 -1.82
CA GLU A 18 -12.79 1.15 -0.42
C GLU A 18 -12.12 2.50 -0.21
N THR A 19 -10.95 2.75 -0.79
CA THR A 19 -10.26 4.05 -0.67
C THR A 19 -11.07 5.17 -1.32
N GLN A 20 -11.79 4.92 -2.42
CA GLN A 20 -12.71 5.90 -2.99
C GLN A 20 -13.86 6.24 -2.04
N ALA A 21 -14.37 5.25 -1.31
CA ALA A 21 -15.48 5.43 -0.36
C ALA A 21 -15.03 6.10 0.94
N THR A 22 -13.87 5.70 1.49
CA THR A 22 -13.33 6.23 2.76
C THR A 22 -12.55 7.51 2.57
N ARG A 23 -12.03 7.75 1.35
CA ARG A 23 -11.11 8.84 0.99
C ARG A 23 -9.79 8.80 1.76
N VAL A 24 -9.41 7.62 2.25
CA VAL A 24 -8.20 7.39 3.06
C VAL A 24 -7.51 6.11 2.59
N VAL A 25 -6.19 6.15 2.57
CA VAL A 25 -5.26 5.05 2.33
C VAL A 25 -4.43 4.84 3.59
N TRP A 26 -4.02 3.61 3.87
CA TRP A 26 -3.20 3.27 5.02
C TRP A 26 -1.86 2.73 4.57
N SER A 27 -0.78 3.15 5.20
CA SER A 27 0.54 2.53 5.07
C SER A 27 1.18 2.37 6.45
N LEU A 28 2.37 1.79 6.51
CA LEU A 28 3.07 1.51 7.76
C LEU A 28 4.18 2.52 7.98
N ARG A 29 4.26 3.04 9.21
CA ARG A 29 5.25 4.03 9.63
C ARG A 29 5.86 3.65 10.98
N ASN A 30 7.18 3.71 11.12
CA ASN A 30 7.87 3.43 12.38
C ASN A 30 7.82 4.63 13.35
N GLU A 31 8.30 4.44 14.59
CA GLU A 31 8.34 5.52 15.61
C GLU A 31 9.29 6.67 15.24
N GLU A 32 10.29 6.43 14.38
CA GLU A 32 11.23 7.45 13.90
C GLU A 32 10.60 8.34 12.80
N GLY A 33 9.48 7.90 12.23
CA GLY A 33 8.74 8.63 11.22
C GLY A 33 9.05 8.20 9.79
N ASP A 34 9.73 7.08 9.58
CA ASP A 34 10.01 6.50 8.28
C ASP A 34 8.90 5.54 7.85
N TRP A 35 8.62 5.56 6.55
CA TRP A 35 7.62 4.69 5.93
C TRP A 35 8.22 3.34 5.57
N LEU A 36 7.43 2.27 5.67
CA LEU A 36 7.86 0.93 5.29
C LEU A 36 8.05 0.85 3.78
N SER A 37 9.28 0.63 3.31
CA SER A 37 9.55 0.11 1.97
C SER A 37 10.23 -1.25 2.08
N VAL A 38 9.93 -2.14 1.15
CA VAL A 38 10.56 -3.46 1.06
C VAL A 38 11.07 -3.67 -0.37
N ALA A 39 12.05 -4.55 -0.54
CA ALA A 39 12.52 -4.91 -1.88
C ALA A 39 11.38 -5.56 -2.67
N SER A 40 11.17 -5.13 -3.91
CA SER A 40 10.19 -5.71 -4.81
C SER A 40 10.54 -7.17 -5.06
N SER A 41 9.51 -8.03 -5.01
CA SER A 41 9.67 -9.45 -5.32
C SER A 41 9.73 -9.69 -6.83
N GLU A 42 9.18 -8.77 -7.62
CA GLU A 42 9.10 -8.86 -9.08
C GLU A 42 10.25 -8.13 -9.79
N PHE A 43 10.86 -7.12 -9.15
CA PHE A 43 11.88 -6.27 -9.74
C PHE A 43 13.12 -6.14 -8.82
N GLU A 44 14.22 -6.81 -9.20
CA GLU A 44 15.45 -6.93 -8.37
C GLU A 44 16.11 -5.60 -7.94
N ASP A 45 15.82 -4.49 -8.62
CA ASP A 45 16.39 -3.15 -8.34
C ASP A 45 15.32 -2.11 -7.97
N SER A 46 14.12 -2.54 -7.57
CA SER A 46 13.03 -1.63 -7.18
C SER A 46 12.57 -1.90 -5.76
N GLU A 47 12.19 -0.83 -5.07
CA GLU A 47 11.50 -0.93 -3.80
C GLU A 47 9.99 -0.87 -4.03
N VAL A 48 9.23 -1.47 -3.14
CA VAL A 48 7.77 -1.41 -3.12
C VAL A 48 7.31 -0.93 -1.75
N MET A 49 6.40 0.04 -1.76
CA MET A 49 5.74 0.51 -0.55
C MET A 49 4.32 -0.06 -0.49
N PRO A 50 3.97 -0.82 0.57
CA PRO A 50 2.65 -1.41 0.68
C PRO A 50 1.62 -0.41 1.23
N PHE A 51 0.43 -0.46 0.65
CA PHE A 51 -0.71 0.36 1.01
C PHE A 51 -1.97 -0.51 1.14
N TRP A 52 -2.81 -0.18 2.11
CA TRP A 52 -4.07 -0.86 2.41
C TRP A 52 -5.24 0.09 2.38
N SER A 53 -6.42 -0.43 2.04
CA SER A 53 -7.67 0.33 2.10
C SER A 53 -8.27 0.43 3.50
N SER A 54 -7.72 -0.30 4.47
CA SER A 54 -8.26 -0.44 5.82
C SER A 54 -7.13 -0.48 6.85
N GLU A 55 -7.30 0.27 7.94
CA GLU A 55 -6.39 0.26 9.09
C GLU A 55 -6.21 -1.15 9.66
N ALA A 56 -7.30 -1.92 9.72
CA ALA A 56 -7.26 -3.26 10.31
C ALA A 56 -6.36 -4.21 9.52
N ASP A 57 -6.33 -4.08 8.19
CA ASP A 57 -5.50 -4.92 7.33
C ASP A 57 -4.03 -4.51 7.43
N ALA A 58 -3.74 -3.21 7.45
CA ALA A 58 -2.39 -2.70 7.73
C ALA A 58 -1.89 -3.17 9.11
N LYS A 59 -2.75 -3.11 10.13
CA LYS A 59 -2.41 -3.49 11.51
C LYS A 59 -2.05 -4.96 11.67
N VAL A 60 -2.66 -5.84 10.88
CA VAL A 60 -2.33 -7.28 10.90
C VAL A 60 -0.87 -7.50 10.49
N GLN A 61 -0.33 -6.64 9.63
CA GLN A 61 1.04 -6.73 9.14
C GLN A 61 2.07 -6.17 10.12
N CYS A 62 1.66 -5.42 11.15
CA CYS A 62 2.53 -4.94 12.22
C CYS A 62 2.91 -6.08 13.19
N ALA A 63 3.53 -7.13 12.66
CA ALA A 63 3.95 -8.33 13.36
C ALA A 63 5.38 -8.69 12.96
N ASP A 64 6.03 -9.52 13.78
CA ASP A 64 7.40 -10.01 13.55
C ASP A 64 8.39 -8.89 13.21
N GLU A 65 8.88 -8.83 11.97
CA GLU A 65 9.86 -7.84 11.50
C GLU A 65 9.28 -6.42 11.40
N TRP A 66 7.96 -6.28 11.32
CA TRP A 66 7.27 -4.99 11.24
C TRP A 66 6.53 -4.64 12.54
N ALA A 67 6.87 -5.30 13.65
CA ALA A 67 6.24 -5.06 14.95
C ALA A 67 6.44 -3.62 15.48
N GLU A 68 7.49 -2.93 15.03
CA GLU A 68 7.79 -1.53 15.38
C GLU A 68 7.06 -0.52 14.50
N PHE A 69 6.42 -0.98 13.42
CA PHE A 69 5.63 -0.14 12.54
C PHE A 69 4.19 -0.05 13.03
N GLN A 70 3.54 1.08 12.73
CA GLN A 70 2.14 1.32 13.03
C GLN A 70 1.40 1.79 11.77
N PRO A 71 0.11 1.44 11.62
CA PRO A 71 -0.71 1.97 10.56
C PRO A 71 -0.83 3.48 10.67
N SER A 72 -0.56 4.16 9.56
CA SER A 72 -0.69 5.60 9.42
C SER A 72 -1.66 5.90 8.28
N GLU A 73 -2.65 6.74 8.57
CA GLU A 73 -3.60 7.20 7.57
C GLU A 73 -2.99 8.26 6.66
N LEU A 74 -3.35 8.19 5.39
CA LEU A 74 -2.98 9.13 4.35
C LEU A 74 -4.24 9.50 3.56
N PRO A 75 -4.58 10.79 3.46
CA PRO A 75 -5.68 11.23 2.61
C PRO A 75 -5.50 10.79 1.15
N LEU A 76 -6.57 10.28 0.53
CA LEU A 76 -6.49 9.72 -0.83
C LEU A 76 -6.09 10.78 -1.88
N ASP A 77 -6.50 12.03 -1.69
CA ASP A 77 -6.08 13.15 -2.53
C ASP A 77 -4.56 13.37 -2.46
N ILE A 78 -3.99 13.42 -1.25
CA ILE A 78 -2.54 13.52 -1.05
C ILE A 78 -1.82 12.29 -1.61
N PHE A 79 -2.39 11.10 -1.41
CA PHE A 79 -1.85 9.86 -1.97
C PHE A 79 -1.75 9.92 -3.51
N LEU A 80 -2.78 10.42 -4.19
CA LEU A 80 -2.82 10.46 -5.65
C LEU A 80 -2.05 11.63 -6.26
N GLU A 81 -2.06 12.79 -5.61
CA GLU A 81 -1.49 14.03 -6.16
C GLU A 81 -0.02 14.22 -5.78
N ASP A 82 0.35 13.98 -4.52
CA ASP A 82 1.71 14.24 -4.04
C ASP A 82 2.54 12.95 -4.04
N TRP A 83 2.03 11.91 -3.41
CA TRP A 83 2.76 10.66 -3.22
C TRP A 83 3.05 9.93 -4.53
N MET A 84 2.08 9.84 -5.45
CA MET A 84 2.34 9.20 -6.75
C MET A 84 3.49 9.88 -7.49
N LEU A 85 3.65 11.21 -7.37
CA LEU A 85 4.76 11.93 -8.00
C LEU A 85 6.09 11.58 -7.33
N THR A 86 6.16 11.66 -6.00
CA THR A 86 7.36 11.32 -5.24
C THR A 86 7.82 9.88 -5.51
N LEU A 87 6.89 8.92 -5.47
CA LEU A 87 7.21 7.51 -5.71
C LEU A 87 7.70 7.26 -7.15
N VAL A 88 7.19 8.01 -8.14
CA VAL A 88 7.71 7.94 -9.52
C VAL A 88 9.13 8.49 -9.61
N GLU A 89 9.42 9.60 -8.94
CA GLU A 89 10.77 10.19 -8.91
C GLU A 89 11.79 9.27 -8.24
N ASP A 90 11.37 8.58 -7.18
CA ASP A 90 12.21 7.66 -6.41
C ASP A 90 12.28 6.24 -7.04
N GLY A 91 11.48 5.96 -8.08
CA GLY A 91 11.43 4.64 -8.71
C GLY A 91 10.84 3.55 -7.81
N VAL A 92 9.95 3.94 -6.89
CA VAL A 92 9.32 3.05 -5.91
C VAL A 92 7.95 2.62 -6.41
N LEU A 93 7.70 1.31 -6.35
CA LEU A 93 6.44 0.69 -6.71
C LEU A 93 5.42 0.79 -5.57
N VAL A 94 4.15 0.63 -5.92
CA VAL A 94 3.02 0.70 -5.01
C VAL A 94 2.41 -0.69 -4.85
N GLY A 95 2.51 -1.24 -3.65
CA GLY A 95 1.88 -2.50 -3.26
C GLY A 95 0.44 -2.28 -2.84
N LEU A 96 -0.55 -2.90 -3.49
CA LEU A 96 -1.96 -2.70 -3.13
C LEU A 96 -2.55 -3.91 -2.39
N ASN A 97 -3.09 -3.66 -1.20
CA ASN A 97 -3.89 -4.59 -0.40
C ASN A 97 -3.23 -5.98 -0.25
N TRP A 98 -2.01 -5.97 0.31
CA TRP A 98 -1.28 -7.20 0.61
C TRP A 98 -2.01 -8.03 1.67
N ASN A 99 -2.24 -9.30 1.36
CA ASN A 99 -2.93 -10.23 2.25
C ASN A 99 -2.04 -10.68 3.42
N GLU A 100 -2.55 -11.55 4.30
CA GLU A 100 -1.81 -12.08 5.46
C GLU A 100 -0.52 -12.85 5.08
N SER A 101 -0.41 -13.30 3.82
CA SER A 101 0.79 -13.95 3.29
C SER A 101 1.78 -12.96 2.65
N LEU A 102 1.55 -11.65 2.79
CA LEU A 102 2.31 -10.58 2.14
C LEU A 102 2.25 -10.62 0.60
N GLU A 103 1.17 -11.19 0.05
CA GLU A 103 0.96 -11.24 -1.39
C GLU A 103 0.00 -10.15 -1.84
N GLY A 104 0.38 -9.38 -2.86
CA GLY A 104 -0.46 -8.39 -3.51
C GLY A 104 0.12 -7.93 -4.84
N VAL A 105 -0.60 -7.03 -5.53
CA VAL A 105 -0.06 -6.44 -6.76
C VAL A 105 0.99 -5.40 -6.42
N GLU A 106 2.05 -5.38 -7.20
CA GLU A 106 3.04 -4.30 -7.23
C GLU A 106 2.82 -3.55 -8.55
N LEU A 107 2.53 -2.25 -8.48
CA LEU A 107 2.22 -1.43 -9.67
C LEU A 107 3.04 -0.15 -9.65
N GLU A 108 3.35 0.37 -10.83
CA GLU A 108 3.90 1.72 -10.91
C GLU A 108 2.89 2.74 -10.36
N PRO A 109 3.35 3.83 -9.70
CA PRO A 109 2.42 4.84 -9.19
C PRO A 109 1.57 5.47 -10.32
N SER A 110 2.12 5.56 -11.54
CA SER A 110 1.40 6.01 -12.72
C SER A 110 0.23 5.10 -13.11
N GLU A 111 0.34 3.79 -12.86
CA GLU A 111 -0.72 2.83 -13.10
C GLU A 111 -1.77 2.87 -11.98
N VAL A 112 -1.34 3.04 -10.73
CA VAL A 112 -2.24 3.21 -9.60
C VAL A 112 -3.12 4.44 -9.80
N ALA A 113 -2.56 5.59 -10.19
CA ALA A 113 -3.33 6.80 -10.47
C ALA A 113 -4.41 6.58 -11.54
N LYS A 114 -4.14 5.78 -12.58
CA LYS A 114 -5.11 5.46 -13.65
C LYS A 114 -6.30 4.65 -13.16
N LEU A 115 -6.21 3.96 -12.02
CA LEU A 115 -7.34 3.22 -11.43
C LEU A 115 -8.43 4.15 -10.88
N TYR A 116 -8.13 5.44 -10.71
CA TYR A 116 -9.03 6.45 -10.14
C TYR A 116 -9.55 7.46 -11.19
N LEU A 117 -9.25 7.25 -12.47
CA LEU A 117 -9.76 8.04 -13.61
C LEU A 117 -11.07 7.47 -14.14
#